data_AF-A0A0G3WI59-F1
#
_entry.id   AF-A0A0G3WI59-F1
#
_cell.length_a   1.000
_cell.length_b   1.000
_cell.length_c   1.000
_cell.angle_alpha   90.00
_cell.angle_beta   90.00
_cell.angle_gamma   90.00
#
_symmetry.space_group_name_H-M   'P 1'
#
loop_
_entity.id
_entity.type
_entity.pdbx_description
1 polymer ?
#
loop_
_entity_poly.entity_id
_entity_poly.type
_entity_poly.pdbx_seq_one_letter_code
_entity_poly.pdbx_strand_id
1 'polypeptide(L)'
;MINMKKILLGFAFVAAIFAVVYAEVPNEIRYTGRLKSYQTPVNGSRQMNFKLYNAATSGTMLWETGPRTVVVNDGIFVSTLSPTIELGTFPDLWLEITIDNKTLSPREKIMAQAYALHSQSAELLSVSSGEIQVKIGTSTAFIGISKNRLYVKSPTPLGNEYIGVPAGTVIAFAGSNIPVGYFECKGDWKFIAEYPELYSAIGSTYNDGESRSGQFRLPDFRGMFLRGNGSYKDGLPIPHPSFSTSTIYVSAPLGSLQGDSIRGIYGVVANVQSQQSATVPTPATNPPNVFTSVVRYTGNSAGGSPAYDLYFNASRVVPTSNENIPINYSVNYYIKY
;
A
#
# COMPACT_ATOMS: atom_id res chain seq x y z
N MET A 1 -56.27 1.64 -17.09
CA MET A 1 -55.86 2.94 -16.50
C MET A 1 -55.85 2.79 -14.99
N ILE A 2 -54.65 2.61 -14.41
CA ILE A 2 -54.43 2.52 -12.96
C ILE A 2 -53.53 3.71 -12.59
N ASN A 3 -53.98 4.51 -11.63
CA ASN A 3 -53.46 5.84 -11.31
C ASN A 3 -52.11 5.80 -10.58
N MET A 4 -51.06 6.21 -11.28
CA MET A 4 -49.66 6.24 -10.87
C MET A 4 -49.28 7.57 -10.18
N LYS A 5 -50.00 7.95 -9.10
CA LYS A 5 -49.78 9.22 -8.37
C LYS A 5 -49.76 9.13 -6.84
N LYS A 6 -49.53 7.94 -6.26
CA LYS A 6 -49.33 7.76 -4.81
C LYS A 6 -48.01 7.08 -4.46
N ILE A 7 -46.96 7.44 -5.20
CA ILE A 7 -45.56 7.30 -4.79
C ILE A 7 -45.21 8.61 -4.04
N LEU A 8 -44.39 8.53 -2.99
CA LEU A 8 -43.98 9.60 -2.05
C LEU A 8 -44.92 9.87 -0.86
N LEU A 9 -45.00 8.95 0.10
CA LEU A 9 -44.89 9.25 1.54
C LEU A 9 -45.03 7.93 2.33
N GLY A 10 -43.92 7.37 2.78
CA GLY A 10 -43.93 6.08 3.49
C GLY A 10 -42.62 5.31 3.45
N PHE A 11 -41.52 5.95 3.01
CA PHE A 11 -40.16 5.46 3.22
C PHE A 11 -39.54 6.28 4.36
N ALA A 12 -40.10 6.11 5.57
CA ALA A 12 -39.58 6.71 6.78
C ALA A 12 -39.20 5.59 7.76
N PHE A 13 -37.91 5.24 7.71
CA PHE A 13 -37.10 5.07 8.90
C PHE A 13 -37.58 4.03 9.94
N VAL A 14 -37.27 2.75 9.71
CA VAL A 14 -36.95 1.83 10.80
C VAL A 14 -35.58 1.22 10.51
N ALA A 15 -34.56 2.06 10.64
CA ALA A 15 -33.21 1.57 10.91
C ALA A 15 -33.24 1.03 12.34
N ALA A 16 -33.38 -0.29 12.49
CA ALA A 16 -33.19 -0.94 13.77
C ALA A 16 -31.75 -0.71 14.22
N ILE A 17 -31.57 0.25 15.12
CA ILE A 17 -30.32 0.48 15.84
C ILE A 17 -30.09 -0.76 16.71
N PHE A 18 -29.27 -1.69 16.22
CA PHE A 18 -28.60 -2.65 17.09
C PHE A 18 -27.58 -1.86 17.89
N ALA A 19 -27.99 -1.39 19.09
CA ALA A 19 -27.03 -0.95 20.09
C ALA A 19 -26.28 -2.21 20.54
N VAL A 20 -25.01 -2.31 20.13
CA VAL A 20 -24.09 -3.28 20.71
C VAL A 20 -23.92 -2.86 22.16
N VAL A 21 -24.53 -3.62 23.08
CA VAL A 21 -24.30 -3.45 24.51
C VAL A 21 -22.94 -4.07 24.79
N TYR A 22 -21.91 -3.24 24.91
CA TYR A 22 -20.65 -3.69 25.48
C TYR A 22 -20.93 -4.03 26.94
N ALA A 23 -20.76 -5.30 27.31
CA ALA A 23 -20.66 -5.67 28.71
C ALA A 23 -19.32 -5.15 29.22
N GLU A 24 -19.32 -3.95 29.81
CA GLU A 24 -18.16 -3.41 30.51
C GLU A 24 -17.80 -4.35 31.67
N VAL A 25 -16.52 -4.68 31.82
CA VAL A 25 -16.07 -5.47 32.97
C VAL A 25 -16.39 -4.65 34.23
N PRO A 26 -17.15 -5.18 35.20
CA PRO A 26 -17.53 -4.40 36.37
C PRO A 26 -16.30 -3.93 37.15
N ASN A 27 -16.17 -2.62 37.30
CA ASN A 27 -15.13 -2.00 38.12
C ASN A 27 -15.50 -2.12 39.61
N GLU A 28 -15.45 -3.35 40.13
CA GLU A 28 -15.93 -3.70 41.46
C GLU A 28 -14.81 -4.19 42.37
N ILE A 29 -14.72 -3.62 43.57
CA ILE A 29 -13.82 -4.04 44.64
C ILE A 29 -14.64 -4.78 45.69
N ARG A 30 -14.35 -6.06 45.92
CA ARG A 30 -14.93 -6.81 47.04
C ARG A 30 -14.12 -6.55 48.31
N TYR A 31 -14.63 -5.70 49.19
CA TYR A 31 -13.99 -5.39 50.47
C TYR A 31 -14.57 -6.25 51.60
N THR A 32 -13.72 -6.82 52.44
CA THR A 32 -14.10 -7.60 53.62
C THR A 32 -13.43 -7.00 54.84
N GLY A 33 -14.22 -6.62 55.86
CA GLY A 33 -13.71 -5.99 57.07
C GLY A 33 -14.20 -6.70 58.33
N ARG A 34 -13.44 -6.53 59.42
CA ARG A 34 -13.85 -6.98 60.76
C ARG A 34 -14.19 -5.79 61.65
N LEU A 35 -15.44 -5.68 62.07
CA LEU A 35 -15.94 -4.68 63.00
C LEU A 35 -15.97 -5.21 64.44
N LYS A 36 -15.28 -4.51 65.33
CA LYS A 36 -15.32 -4.75 66.78
C LYS A 36 -15.70 -3.46 67.51
N SER A 37 -16.46 -3.59 68.59
CA SER A 37 -16.73 -2.52 69.56
C SER A 37 -16.22 -2.99 70.91
N TYR A 38 -15.34 -2.22 71.55
CA TYR A 38 -14.69 -2.60 72.82
C TYR A 38 -14.16 -4.05 72.80
N GLN A 39 -13.43 -4.42 71.73
CA GLN A 39 -12.85 -5.75 71.49
C GLN A 39 -13.85 -6.89 71.26
N THR A 40 -15.16 -6.64 71.35
CA THR A 40 -16.21 -7.62 71.08
C THR A 40 -16.69 -7.51 69.63
N PRO A 41 -16.89 -8.64 68.90
CA PRO A 41 -17.47 -8.62 67.56
C PRO A 41 -18.84 -7.95 67.55
N VAL A 42 -19.08 -7.09 66.55
CA VAL A 42 -20.37 -6.43 66.38
C VAL A 42 -21.29 -7.29 65.53
N ASN A 43 -22.57 -7.37 65.90
CA ASN A 43 -23.62 -8.06 65.12
C ASN A 43 -24.76 -7.11 64.72
N GLY A 44 -25.42 -7.44 63.62
CA GLY A 44 -26.59 -6.74 63.10
C GLY A 44 -26.26 -5.74 62.01
N SER A 45 -27.29 -5.01 61.55
CA SER A 45 -27.15 -4.01 60.50
C SER A 45 -26.49 -2.73 61.02
N ARG A 46 -25.59 -2.13 60.23
CA ARG A 46 -24.90 -0.88 60.54
C ARG A 46 -24.93 0.05 59.34
N GLN A 47 -25.05 1.36 59.58
CA GLN A 47 -24.95 2.34 58.50
C GLN A 47 -23.47 2.57 58.22
N MET A 48 -23.02 2.16 57.03
CA MET A 48 -21.65 2.31 56.60
C MET A 48 -21.57 3.18 55.35
N ASN A 49 -20.51 3.98 55.26
CA ASN A 49 -20.18 4.77 54.09
C ASN A 49 -18.70 4.60 53.77
N PHE A 50 -18.38 4.38 52.51
CA PHE A 50 -17.04 4.07 52.04
C PHE A 50 -16.58 5.15 51.07
N LYS A 51 -15.39 5.69 51.30
CA LYS A 51 -14.80 6.75 50.50
C LYS A 51 -13.40 6.36 50.05
N LEU A 52 -13.07 6.68 48.81
CA LEU A 52 -11.74 6.51 48.24
C LEU A 52 -11.02 7.85 48.20
N TYR A 53 -9.74 7.83 48.57
CA TYR A 53 -8.86 8.98 48.59
C TYR A 53 -7.54 8.68 47.88
N ASN A 54 -6.90 9.70 47.33
CA ASN A 54 -5.56 9.61 46.70
C ASN A 54 -4.38 9.67 47.69
N ALA A 55 -4.63 9.82 48.99
CA ALA A 55 -3.58 9.87 50.02
C ALA A 55 -4.06 9.38 51.39
N ALA A 56 -3.11 8.93 52.21
CA ALA A 56 -3.33 8.39 53.56
C ALA A 56 -3.95 9.42 54.52
N THR A 57 -3.56 10.69 54.41
CA THR A 57 -4.06 11.82 55.20
C THR A 57 -4.24 13.04 54.30
N SER A 58 -5.26 13.87 54.57
CA SER A 58 -5.53 15.15 53.89
C SER A 58 -5.69 15.12 52.36
N GLY A 59 -5.83 13.94 51.74
CA GLY A 59 -6.01 13.78 50.29
C GLY A 59 -7.39 14.17 49.75
N THR A 60 -7.50 14.23 48.43
CA THR A 60 -8.75 14.48 47.70
C THR A 60 -9.63 13.23 47.69
N MET A 61 -10.93 13.40 47.97
CA MET A 61 -11.92 12.35 47.82
C MET A 61 -12.18 12.10 46.34
N LEU A 62 -11.95 10.87 45.88
CA LEU A 62 -12.12 10.46 44.49
C LEU A 62 -13.50 9.85 44.24
N TRP A 63 -14.05 9.15 45.24
CA TRP A 63 -15.32 8.45 45.12
C TRP A 63 -15.94 8.14 46.49
N GLU A 64 -17.26 7.96 46.53
CA GLU A 64 -18.05 7.67 47.73
C GLU A 64 -19.29 6.82 47.41
N THR A 65 -19.70 5.92 48.31
CA THR A 65 -20.95 5.14 48.16
C THR A 65 -22.21 5.85 48.63
N GLY A 66 -22.06 6.82 49.52
CA GLY A 66 -23.13 7.30 50.38
C GLY A 66 -23.44 6.32 51.52
N PRO A 67 -24.27 6.72 52.50
CA PRO A 67 -24.70 5.86 53.60
C PRO A 67 -25.49 4.66 53.08
N ARG A 68 -25.09 3.44 53.48
CA ARG A 68 -25.78 2.20 53.17
C ARG A 68 -25.86 1.27 54.37
N THR A 69 -26.93 0.50 54.43
CA THR A 69 -27.10 -0.53 55.45
C THR A 69 -26.26 -1.76 55.09
N VAL A 70 -25.27 -2.10 55.91
CA VAL A 70 -24.41 -3.28 55.77
C VAL A 70 -24.66 -4.23 56.94
N VAL A 71 -24.90 -5.51 56.65
CA VAL A 71 -25.09 -6.54 57.66
C VAL A 71 -23.72 -7.01 58.17
N VAL A 72 -23.56 -7.03 59.49
CA VAL A 72 -22.37 -7.54 60.17
C VAL A 72 -22.73 -8.81 60.92
N ASN A 73 -22.04 -9.90 60.63
CA ASN A 73 -22.23 -11.21 61.25
C ASN A 73 -20.90 -11.70 61.86
N ASP A 74 -20.91 -11.99 63.16
CA ASP A 74 -19.73 -12.32 63.97
C ASP A 74 -18.58 -11.29 63.82
N GLY A 75 -18.96 -10.01 63.73
CA GLY A 75 -18.03 -8.93 63.48
C GLY A 75 -17.44 -8.91 62.07
N ILE A 76 -17.86 -9.76 61.12
CA ILE A 76 -17.40 -9.72 59.73
C ILE A 76 -18.47 -9.07 58.87
N PHE A 77 -18.05 -8.21 57.95
CA PHE A 77 -18.88 -7.68 56.88
C PHE A 77 -18.18 -7.79 55.53
N VAL A 78 -18.98 -7.88 54.48
CA VAL A 78 -18.53 -7.85 53.10
C VAL A 78 -19.30 -6.75 52.39
N SER A 79 -18.60 -5.96 51.60
CA SER A 79 -19.22 -4.94 50.76
C SER A 79 -18.56 -4.90 49.40
N THR A 80 -19.39 -4.85 48.35
CA THR A 80 -18.92 -4.52 46.99
C THR A 80 -18.85 -3.00 46.86
N LEU A 81 -17.74 -2.49 46.35
CA LEU A 81 -17.53 -1.09 46.02
C LEU A 81 -17.48 -0.99 44.51
N SER A 82 -18.30 -0.13 43.89
CA SER A 82 -18.34 0.04 42.43
C SER A 82 -17.92 1.46 42.04
N PRO A 83 -16.62 1.80 42.15
CA PRO A 83 -16.09 3.12 41.81
C PRO A 83 -16.38 3.50 40.36
N THR A 84 -16.87 4.72 40.16
CA THR A 84 -17.01 5.33 38.82
C THR A 84 -15.72 6.01 38.35
N ILE A 85 -14.60 5.77 39.05
CA ILE A 85 -13.28 6.27 38.70
C ILE A 85 -12.45 5.16 38.05
N GLU A 86 -11.57 5.53 37.14
CA GLU A 86 -10.60 4.60 36.55
C GLU A 86 -9.55 4.22 37.61
N LEU A 87 -9.65 3.02 38.18
CA LEU A 87 -8.76 2.58 39.26
C LEU A 87 -7.29 2.54 38.85
N GLY A 88 -7.01 2.30 37.56
CA GLY A 88 -5.65 2.21 37.00
C GLY A 88 -4.88 3.53 36.95
N THR A 89 -5.57 4.67 37.03
CA THR A 89 -4.94 6.00 37.00
C THR A 89 -4.27 6.37 38.34
N PHE A 90 -4.63 5.70 39.43
CA PHE A 90 -4.21 6.06 40.78
C PHE A 90 -3.22 5.02 41.35
N PRO A 91 -1.92 5.36 41.49
CA PRO A 91 -0.93 4.41 42.00
C PRO A 91 -1.16 4.04 43.47
N ASP A 92 -1.81 4.92 44.24
CA ASP A 92 -2.15 4.71 45.64
C ASP A 92 -3.61 5.12 45.90
N LEU A 93 -4.42 4.17 46.38
CA LEU A 93 -5.80 4.39 46.81
C LEU A 93 -5.97 4.05 48.28
N TRP A 94 -6.70 4.90 49.00
CA TRP A 94 -6.92 4.80 50.43
C TRP A 94 -8.42 4.78 50.74
N LEU A 95 -8.87 3.76 51.47
CA LEU A 95 -10.24 3.57 51.89
C LEU A 95 -10.47 4.22 53.26
N GLU A 96 -11.44 5.10 53.33
CA GLU A 96 -12.00 5.63 54.57
C GLU A 96 -13.40 5.04 54.77
N ILE A 97 -13.68 4.59 55.99
CA ILE A 97 -14.98 4.00 56.34
C ILE A 97 -15.59 4.81 57.47
N THR A 98 -16.84 5.22 57.30
CA THR A 98 -17.64 5.82 58.37
C THR A 98 -18.74 4.84 58.77
N ILE A 99 -18.85 4.53 60.06
CA ILE A 99 -19.86 3.61 60.61
C ILE A 99 -20.65 4.34 61.68
N ASP A 100 -21.98 4.39 61.55
CA ASP A 100 -22.91 5.06 62.48
C ASP A 100 -22.40 6.48 62.88
N ASN A 101 -22.01 7.28 61.87
CA ASN A 101 -21.44 8.62 61.98
C ASN A 101 -20.03 8.73 62.60
N LYS A 102 -19.34 7.61 62.86
CA LYS A 102 -17.95 7.60 63.31
C LYS A 102 -17.01 7.22 62.16
N THR A 103 -16.15 8.14 61.76
CA THR A 103 -15.06 7.87 60.80
C THR A 103 -13.97 7.04 61.47
N LEU A 104 -13.59 5.94 60.82
CA LEU A 104 -12.51 5.07 61.28
C LEU A 104 -11.16 5.62 60.79
N SER A 105 -10.17 5.60 61.67
CA SER A 105 -8.77 5.99 61.40
C SER A 105 -7.81 4.91 61.88
N PRO A 106 -6.68 4.67 61.20
CA PRO A 106 -6.23 5.33 59.95
C PRO A 106 -6.97 4.81 58.70
N ARG A 107 -6.87 5.52 57.58
CA ARG A 107 -7.35 5.02 56.28
C ARG A 107 -6.58 3.77 55.88
N GLU A 108 -7.27 2.82 55.27
CA GLU A 108 -6.66 1.57 54.84
C GLU A 108 -6.19 1.69 53.39
N LYS A 109 -4.92 1.37 53.12
CA LYS A 109 -4.44 1.33 51.74
C LYS A 109 -5.10 0.16 51.02
N ILE A 110 -5.79 0.42 49.92
CA ILE A 110 -6.29 -0.64 49.06
C ILE A 110 -5.08 -1.21 48.30
N MET A 111 -4.59 -2.34 48.80
CA MET A 111 -3.60 -3.14 48.08
C MET A 111 -4.31 -3.81 46.92
N ALA A 112 -3.83 -3.58 45.71
CA ALA A 112 -4.39 -4.20 44.53
C ALA A 112 -4.15 -5.73 44.56
N GLN A 113 -5.08 -6.45 45.17
CA GLN A 113 -5.35 -7.86 44.86
C GLN A 113 -6.20 -8.00 43.59
N ALA A 114 -6.42 -6.88 42.89
CA ALA A 114 -7.17 -6.73 41.64
C ALA A 114 -6.26 -6.36 40.44
N TYR A 115 -4.97 -6.74 40.46
CA TYR A 115 -4.09 -6.63 39.28
C TYR A 115 -4.40 -7.67 38.18
N ALA A 116 -5.56 -8.31 38.19
CA ALA A 116 -5.95 -9.34 37.22
C ALA A 116 -7.12 -8.92 36.30
N LEU A 117 -7.49 -7.65 36.24
CA LEU A 117 -8.40 -7.11 35.22
C LEU A 117 -7.80 -5.86 34.56
N HIS A 118 -6.54 -6.00 34.14
CA HIS A 118 -5.90 -5.18 33.12
C HIS A 118 -4.55 -5.81 32.80
N SER A 119 -4.48 -6.65 31.75
CA SER A 119 -3.17 -6.79 31.11
C SER A 119 -2.95 -5.47 30.39
N GLN A 120 -2.10 -4.61 30.93
CA GLN A 120 -1.72 -3.31 30.37
C GLN A 120 -1.31 -3.37 28.88
N SER A 121 -0.96 -4.56 28.38
CA SER A 121 -0.69 -4.83 26.96
C SER A 121 -1.91 -4.97 26.04
N ALA A 122 -3.13 -5.12 26.56
CA ALA A 122 -4.33 -5.42 25.74
C ALA A 122 -5.32 -4.24 25.60
N GLU A 123 -5.32 -3.28 26.52
CA GLU A 123 -6.22 -2.11 26.42
C GLU A 123 -5.70 -0.99 25.50
N LEU A 124 -4.41 -1.04 25.16
CA LEU A 124 -3.75 -0.07 24.29
C LEU A 124 -3.78 -0.42 22.80
N LEU A 125 -4.44 -1.50 22.37
CA LEU A 125 -4.69 -1.75 20.94
C LEU A 125 -6.02 -1.13 20.49
N SER A 126 -6.20 0.15 20.77
CA SER A 126 -7.02 1.03 19.94
C SER A 126 -6.23 2.31 19.67
N VAL A 127 -5.73 2.44 18.44
CA VAL A 127 -5.01 3.62 17.99
C VAL A 127 -6.00 4.46 17.17
N SER A 128 -6.58 5.50 17.77
CA SER A 128 -7.38 6.49 17.05
C SER A 128 -6.51 7.42 16.19
N SER A 129 -5.22 7.52 16.52
CA SER A 129 -4.15 8.16 15.74
C SER A 129 -2.77 7.74 16.32
N GLY A 130 -1.82 7.30 15.49
CA GLY A 130 -0.47 6.88 15.92
C GLY A 130 0.04 5.56 15.32
N GLU A 131 1.17 5.06 15.81
CA GLU A 131 1.80 3.79 15.42
C GLU A 131 1.84 2.81 16.60
N ILE A 132 1.63 1.52 16.36
CA ILE A 132 1.82 0.45 17.35
C ILE A 132 3.31 0.16 17.48
N GLN A 133 3.88 0.29 18.67
CA GLN A 133 5.29 -0.02 18.90
C GLN A 133 5.49 -1.51 19.27
N VAL A 134 6.33 -2.21 18.51
CA VAL A 134 6.78 -3.58 18.79
C VAL A 134 8.24 -3.53 19.28
N LYS A 135 8.53 -4.05 20.47
CA LYS A 135 9.90 -4.15 21.01
C LYS A 135 10.33 -5.60 21.12
N ILE A 136 11.52 -5.92 20.61
CA ILE A 136 12.18 -7.23 20.77
C ILE A 136 13.62 -6.95 21.22
N GLY A 137 13.95 -7.21 22.48
CA GLY A 137 15.24 -6.82 23.06
C GLY A 137 15.44 -5.30 23.01
N THR A 138 16.56 -4.83 22.44
CA THR A 138 16.83 -3.40 22.19
C THR A 138 16.23 -2.89 20.88
N SER A 139 15.71 -3.78 20.04
CA SER A 139 15.10 -3.42 18.77
C SER A 139 13.68 -2.90 18.98
N THR A 140 13.37 -1.79 18.32
CA THR A 140 12.02 -1.24 18.22
C THR A 140 11.59 -1.31 16.77
N ALA A 141 10.33 -1.61 16.51
CA ALA A 141 9.65 -1.37 15.25
C ALA A 141 8.33 -0.67 15.55
N PHE A 142 7.84 0.13 14.62
CA PHE A 142 6.52 0.76 14.73
C PHE A 142 5.64 0.28 13.58
N ILE A 143 4.38 -0.06 13.84
CA ILE A 143 3.40 -0.53 12.86
C ILE A 143 2.28 0.50 12.83
N GLY A 144 2.19 1.29 11.76
CA GLY A 144 1.20 2.35 11.63
C GLY A 144 0.29 2.16 10.44
N ILE A 145 -0.82 2.91 10.42
CA ILE A 145 -1.64 3.11 9.22
C ILE A 145 -1.60 4.59 8.89
N SER A 146 -1.14 4.94 7.69
CA SER A 146 -1.18 6.30 7.16
C SER A 146 -1.75 6.28 5.76
N LYS A 147 -2.62 7.22 5.42
CA LYS A 147 -3.28 7.31 4.10
C LYS A 147 -3.83 5.94 3.63
N ASN A 148 -4.51 5.21 4.51
CA ASN A 148 -5.06 3.86 4.25
C ASN A 148 -4.04 2.74 3.98
N ARG A 149 -2.76 2.91 4.34
CA ARG A 149 -1.71 1.90 4.13
C ARG A 149 -1.01 1.53 5.41
N LEU A 150 -0.84 0.22 5.62
CA LEU A 150 0.02 -0.33 6.67
C LEU A 150 1.49 -0.01 6.34
N TYR A 151 2.25 0.48 7.32
CA TYR A 151 3.70 0.66 7.19
C TYR A 151 4.40 0.18 8.46
N VAL A 152 5.68 -0.18 8.31
CA VAL A 152 6.55 -0.52 9.43
C VAL A 152 7.73 0.43 9.43
N LYS A 153 8.03 1.06 10.56
CA LYS A 153 9.15 1.99 10.70
C LYS A 153 10.19 1.41 11.63
N SER A 154 11.45 1.44 11.23
CA SER A 154 12.59 1.16 12.11
C SER A 154 13.07 2.47 12.77
N PRO A 155 13.65 2.43 13.99
CA PRO A 155 14.08 3.60 14.76
C PRO A 155 15.33 4.29 14.21
N THR A 156 15.88 3.82 13.09
CA THR A 156 17.10 4.35 12.45
C THR A 156 16.78 5.38 11.36
N PRO A 157 17.74 6.24 10.94
CA PRO A 157 17.46 7.51 10.24
C PRO A 157 16.98 7.38 8.79
N LEU A 158 16.78 6.17 8.28
CA LEU A 158 16.46 5.92 6.87
C LEU A 158 14.94 5.88 6.64
N GLY A 159 14.24 6.91 7.11
CA GLY A 159 12.82 7.13 6.81
C GLY A 159 11.90 5.95 7.16
N ASN A 160 10.66 6.04 6.70
CA ASN A 160 9.73 4.93 6.81
C ASN A 160 10.15 3.89 5.76
N GLU A 161 10.75 2.77 6.17
CA GLU A 161 10.89 1.60 5.30
C GLU A 161 9.49 1.05 5.01
N TYR A 162 8.88 1.48 3.92
CA TYR A 162 7.68 0.84 3.43
C TYR A 162 8.03 -0.63 3.14
N ILE A 163 7.65 -1.55 4.03
CA ILE A 163 7.61 -2.99 3.74
C ILE A 163 6.60 -3.16 2.60
N GLY A 164 7.08 -3.11 1.37
CA GLY A 164 6.25 -3.05 0.16
C GLY A 164 7.03 -2.59 -1.06
N VAL A 165 6.31 -2.47 -2.18
CA VAL A 165 6.87 -1.98 -3.44
C VAL A 165 7.10 -0.45 -3.33
N PRO A 166 8.33 0.05 -3.55
CA PRO A 166 8.63 1.49 -3.47
C PRO A 166 7.87 2.32 -4.51
N ALA A 167 7.53 3.57 -4.18
CA ALA A 167 6.97 4.52 -5.15
C ALA A 167 7.94 4.71 -6.33
N GLY A 168 7.40 4.88 -7.53
CA GLY A 168 8.18 4.92 -8.77
C GLY A 168 8.47 3.54 -9.38
N THR A 169 8.22 2.44 -8.67
CA THR A 169 8.36 1.10 -9.24
C THR A 169 7.35 0.88 -10.35
N VAL A 170 7.83 0.41 -11.50
CA VAL A 170 7.01 0.05 -12.65
C VAL A 170 6.84 -1.46 -12.69
N ILE A 171 5.60 -1.92 -12.84
CA ILE A 171 5.26 -3.32 -13.02
C ILE A 171 4.61 -3.55 -14.38
N ALA A 172 4.86 -4.71 -14.96
CA ALA A 172 4.10 -5.24 -16.08
C ALA A 172 2.92 -6.05 -15.52
N PHE A 173 1.71 -5.80 -16.02
CA PHE A 173 0.49 -6.38 -15.47
C PHE A 173 -0.44 -6.88 -16.58
N ALA A 174 -0.81 -8.16 -16.50
CA ALA A 174 -1.62 -8.83 -17.52
C ALA A 174 -3.15 -8.65 -17.33
N GLY A 175 -3.58 -8.03 -16.22
CA GLY A 175 -5.00 -7.76 -15.97
C GLY A 175 -5.50 -6.42 -16.54
N SER A 176 -6.82 -6.29 -16.64
CA SER A 176 -7.50 -5.11 -17.19
C SER A 176 -7.80 -4.02 -16.15
N ASN A 177 -7.87 -4.37 -14.86
CA ASN A 177 -8.14 -3.41 -13.79
C ASN A 177 -6.83 -2.85 -13.23
N ILE A 178 -6.80 -1.55 -12.96
CA ILE A 178 -5.66 -0.88 -12.34
C ILE A 178 -5.50 -1.39 -10.90
N PRO A 179 -4.34 -1.94 -10.51
CA PRO A 179 -4.10 -2.36 -9.12
C PRO A 179 -4.18 -1.18 -8.15
N VAL A 180 -4.70 -1.42 -6.95
CA VAL A 180 -4.80 -0.38 -5.92
C VAL A 180 -3.42 0.18 -5.56
N GLY A 181 -3.30 1.51 -5.54
CA GLY A 181 -2.04 2.19 -5.24
C GLY A 181 -1.07 2.24 -6.41
N TYR A 182 -1.57 2.12 -7.64
CA TYR A 182 -0.81 2.31 -8.86
C TYR A 182 -1.52 3.25 -9.84
N PHE A 183 -0.75 3.90 -10.70
CA PHE A 183 -1.24 4.61 -11.88
C PHE A 183 -0.82 3.92 -13.15
N GLU A 184 -1.63 4.04 -14.20
CA GLU A 184 -1.27 3.64 -15.55
C GLU A 184 -0.16 4.55 -16.11
N CYS A 185 0.86 3.95 -16.72
CA CYS A 185 1.94 4.67 -17.40
C CYS A 185 1.49 5.15 -18.78
N LYS A 186 0.61 6.17 -18.82
CA LYS A 186 0.06 6.77 -20.04
C LYS A 186 0.31 8.27 -20.19
N GLY A 187 1.29 8.81 -19.47
CA GLY A 187 1.68 10.22 -19.59
C GLY A 187 0.79 11.21 -18.85
N ASP A 188 -0.01 10.76 -17.88
CA ASP A 188 -0.89 11.64 -17.09
C ASP A 188 -0.10 12.62 -16.21
N TRP A 189 -0.64 13.82 -16.02
CA TRP A 189 -0.14 14.79 -15.05
C TRP A 189 -0.63 14.48 -13.63
N LYS A 190 0.25 14.61 -12.64
CA LYS A 190 -0.04 14.44 -11.22
C LYS A 190 0.46 15.64 -10.42
N PHE A 191 -0.17 15.91 -9.28
CA PHE A 191 0.24 16.98 -8.38
C PHE A 191 1.24 16.49 -7.34
N ILE A 192 2.32 17.26 -7.14
CA ILE A 192 3.37 16.96 -6.16
C ILE A 192 2.79 16.92 -4.74
N ALA A 193 1.86 17.83 -4.42
CA ALA A 193 1.21 17.89 -3.11
C ALA A 193 0.40 16.63 -2.76
N GLU A 194 -0.14 15.95 -3.77
CA GLU A 194 -0.94 14.73 -3.59
C GLU A 194 -0.06 13.48 -3.59
N TYR A 195 0.98 13.46 -4.43
CA TYR A 195 1.89 12.31 -4.63
C TYR A 195 3.37 12.67 -4.41
N PRO A 196 3.77 13.14 -3.21
CA PRO A 196 5.12 13.62 -2.96
C PRO A 196 6.18 12.51 -3.01
N GLU A 197 5.83 11.27 -2.63
CA GLU A 197 6.75 10.13 -2.67
C GLU A 197 7.05 9.69 -4.10
N LEU A 198 6.03 9.66 -4.96
CA LEU A 198 6.21 9.38 -6.37
C LEU A 198 7.04 10.47 -7.05
N TYR A 199 6.78 11.75 -6.76
CA TYR A 199 7.61 12.84 -7.26
C TYR A 199 9.05 12.74 -6.75
N SER A 200 9.27 12.37 -5.48
CA SER A 200 10.61 12.13 -4.96
C SER A 200 11.34 11.01 -5.70
N ALA A 201 10.62 10.02 -6.23
CA ALA A 201 11.19 8.89 -6.95
C ALA A 201 11.51 9.19 -8.43
N ILE A 202 10.62 9.88 -9.15
CA ILE A 202 10.76 10.08 -10.61
C ILE A 202 11.02 11.54 -11.02
N GLY A 203 10.85 12.49 -10.12
CA GLY A 203 11.03 13.92 -10.36
C GLY A 203 10.32 14.41 -11.61
N SER A 204 11.06 15.18 -12.42
CA SER A 204 10.60 15.75 -13.68
C SER A 204 11.06 14.94 -14.91
N THR A 205 11.55 13.71 -14.73
CA THR A 205 12.18 12.90 -15.79
C THR A 205 11.31 12.74 -17.04
N TYR A 206 9.99 12.69 -16.88
CA TYR A 206 9.04 12.46 -17.97
C TYR A 206 8.27 13.71 -18.40
N ASN A 207 8.63 14.90 -17.88
CA ASN A 207 7.98 16.14 -18.29
C ASN A 207 8.34 16.48 -19.74
N ASP A 208 7.38 16.97 -20.51
CA ASP A 208 7.51 17.35 -21.92
C ASP A 208 7.44 18.88 -22.15
N GLY A 209 7.61 19.66 -21.09
CA GLY A 209 7.59 21.13 -21.14
C GLY A 209 6.21 21.75 -20.94
N GLU A 210 5.13 20.97 -20.84
CA GLU A 210 3.76 21.48 -20.62
C GLU A 210 3.34 21.49 -19.13
N SER A 211 4.29 21.37 -18.19
CA SER A 211 3.99 21.26 -16.77
C SER A 211 3.36 22.53 -16.19
N ARG A 212 2.21 22.40 -15.52
CA ARG A 212 1.70 23.47 -14.65
C ARG A 212 2.51 23.49 -13.35
N SER A 213 2.53 24.66 -12.68
CA SER A 213 3.22 24.80 -11.40
C SER A 213 2.72 23.76 -10.38
N GLY A 214 3.65 23.04 -9.75
CA GLY A 214 3.35 21.99 -8.77
C GLY A 214 2.92 20.64 -9.37
N GLN A 215 3.05 20.44 -10.69
CA GLN A 215 2.77 19.18 -11.36
C GLN A 215 4.04 18.50 -11.90
N PHE A 216 3.95 17.18 -12.04
CA PHE A 216 4.92 16.33 -12.72
C PHE A 216 4.18 15.30 -13.58
N ARG A 217 4.85 14.78 -14.60
CA ARG A 217 4.27 13.85 -15.56
C ARG A 217 4.68 12.41 -15.26
N LEU A 218 3.73 11.49 -15.41
CA LEU A 218 4.02 10.06 -15.42
C LEU A 218 4.68 9.63 -16.74
N PRO A 219 5.36 8.48 -16.79
CA PRO A 219 5.79 7.90 -18.06
C PRO A 219 4.60 7.57 -18.97
N ASP A 220 4.83 7.59 -20.29
CA ASP A 220 3.94 6.98 -21.27
C ASP A 220 4.65 5.79 -21.92
N PHE A 221 4.25 4.57 -21.55
CA PHE A 221 4.88 3.33 -22.02
C PHE A 221 3.98 2.53 -22.97
N ARG A 222 2.89 3.12 -23.44
CA ARG A 222 1.98 2.44 -24.37
C ARG A 222 2.72 2.17 -25.68
N GLY A 223 2.72 0.91 -26.11
CA GLY A 223 3.42 0.46 -27.32
C GLY A 223 4.95 0.41 -27.21
N MET A 224 5.52 0.70 -26.04
CA MET A 224 6.97 0.79 -25.87
C MET A 224 7.55 -0.49 -25.25
N PHE A 225 8.77 -0.85 -25.65
CA PHE A 225 9.60 -1.80 -24.93
C PHE A 225 10.45 -1.09 -23.89
N LEU A 226 10.50 -1.63 -22.67
CA LEU A 226 11.39 -1.13 -21.63
C LEU A 226 12.74 -1.85 -21.70
N ARG A 227 13.83 -1.09 -21.57
CA ARG A 227 15.20 -1.61 -21.51
C ARG A 227 15.95 -1.07 -20.29
N GLY A 228 16.99 -1.78 -19.87
CA GLY A 228 17.89 -1.28 -18.84
C GLY A 228 18.61 0.00 -19.26
N ASN A 229 18.75 0.93 -18.32
CA ASN A 229 19.54 2.16 -18.50
C ASN A 229 21.05 1.86 -18.36
N GLY A 230 21.87 2.49 -19.19
CA GLY A 230 23.32 2.33 -19.24
C GLY A 230 23.82 1.39 -20.34
N SER A 231 25.05 0.91 -20.16
CA SER A 231 25.77 0.05 -21.10
C SER A 231 26.11 -1.29 -20.45
N TYR A 232 26.20 -2.36 -21.24
CA TYR A 232 26.76 -3.62 -20.73
C TYR A 232 28.24 -3.46 -20.38
N LYS A 233 28.62 -3.80 -19.14
CA LYS A 233 29.99 -3.67 -18.58
C LYS A 233 30.70 -2.38 -19.04
N ASP A 234 30.05 -1.23 -18.89
CA ASP A 234 30.58 0.11 -19.18
C ASP A 234 31.25 0.26 -20.55
N GLY A 235 30.61 -0.26 -21.59
CA GLY A 235 31.04 -0.05 -22.97
C GLY A 235 31.74 -1.26 -23.59
N LEU A 236 31.64 -2.44 -22.98
CA LEU A 236 32.15 -3.67 -23.59
C LEU A 236 31.10 -4.33 -24.51
N PRO A 237 31.52 -4.99 -25.59
CA PRO A 237 30.63 -5.81 -26.40
C PRO A 237 30.04 -6.97 -25.60
N ILE A 238 28.80 -7.35 -25.92
CA ILE A 238 28.22 -8.60 -25.41
C ILE A 238 28.90 -9.77 -26.14
N PRO A 239 29.47 -10.77 -25.42
CA PRO A 239 30.00 -11.98 -26.05
C PRO A 239 28.87 -12.73 -26.75
N HIS A 240 28.96 -12.89 -28.07
CA HIS A 240 27.99 -13.67 -28.84
C HIS A 240 28.63 -14.98 -29.33
N PRO A 241 28.04 -16.16 -29.03
CA PRO A 241 28.67 -17.45 -29.30
C PRO A 241 28.75 -17.81 -30.79
N SER A 242 27.96 -17.14 -31.65
CA SER A 242 27.84 -17.51 -33.07
C SER A 242 28.29 -16.43 -34.05
N PHE A 243 28.64 -15.21 -33.59
CA PHE A 243 29.05 -14.11 -34.47
C PHE A 243 30.04 -13.19 -33.76
N SER A 244 31.10 -12.76 -34.47
CA SER A 244 32.01 -11.72 -33.97
C SER A 244 31.33 -10.36 -34.10
N THR A 245 30.69 -9.89 -33.03
CA THR A 245 30.11 -8.53 -33.00
C THR A 245 30.88 -7.66 -32.02
N SER A 246 31.60 -6.66 -32.53
CA SER A 246 32.18 -5.57 -31.72
C SER A 246 31.12 -4.56 -31.23
N THR A 247 29.83 -4.94 -31.27
CA THR A 247 28.79 -4.00 -30.89
C THR A 247 28.73 -3.82 -29.40
N ILE A 248 28.81 -2.55 -28.99
CA ILE A 248 28.50 -2.07 -27.66
C ILE A 248 27.01 -1.73 -27.58
N TYR A 249 26.30 -2.32 -26.63
CA TYR A 249 24.87 -2.06 -26.40
C TYR A 249 24.70 -0.98 -25.34
N VAL A 250 24.21 0.18 -25.75
CA VAL A 250 24.08 1.38 -24.90
C VAL A 250 22.64 1.89 -24.97
N SER A 251 22.05 2.28 -23.83
CA SER A 251 20.78 3.00 -23.80
C SER A 251 20.98 4.51 -23.91
N ALA A 252 19.90 5.23 -24.20
CA ALA A 252 19.83 6.67 -23.94
C ALA A 252 19.78 6.92 -22.42
N PRO A 253 19.94 8.18 -21.96
CA PRO A 253 19.74 8.53 -20.56
C PRO A 253 18.38 8.07 -20.02
N LEU A 254 18.30 7.87 -18.70
CA LEU A 254 17.07 7.43 -18.04
C LEU A 254 15.86 8.27 -18.46
N GLY A 255 14.76 7.59 -18.83
CA GLY A 255 13.51 8.24 -19.25
C GLY A 255 13.48 8.74 -20.69
N SER A 256 14.58 8.64 -21.44
CA SER A 256 14.62 9.07 -22.84
C SER A 256 14.04 8.01 -23.77
N LEU A 257 13.18 8.44 -24.70
CA LEU A 257 12.70 7.59 -25.79
C LEU A 257 13.84 7.29 -26.78
N GLN A 258 13.98 6.03 -27.18
CA GLN A 258 14.85 5.62 -28.27
C GLN A 258 13.99 5.19 -29.46
N GLY A 259 14.31 5.70 -30.65
CA GLY A 259 13.64 5.30 -31.89
C GLY A 259 13.93 3.85 -32.27
N ASP A 260 13.11 3.32 -33.19
CA ASP A 260 13.31 2.01 -33.77
C ASP A 260 14.58 1.98 -34.63
N SER A 261 15.29 0.85 -34.59
CA SER A 261 16.47 0.64 -35.40
C SER A 261 16.70 -0.84 -35.68
N ILE A 262 17.30 -1.13 -36.83
CA ILE A 262 17.84 -2.44 -37.17
C ILE A 262 19.36 -2.35 -37.27
N ARG A 263 20.03 -3.51 -37.26
CA ARG A 263 21.42 -3.59 -37.69
C ARG A 263 21.54 -3.21 -39.16
N GLY A 264 22.67 -2.60 -39.53
CA GLY A 264 23.02 -2.39 -40.94
C GLY A 264 23.07 -3.74 -41.67
N ILE A 265 22.35 -3.83 -42.78
CA ILE A 265 22.38 -4.98 -43.68
C ILE A 265 23.21 -4.59 -44.90
N TYR A 266 24.34 -5.27 -45.10
CA TYR A 266 25.25 -5.02 -46.20
C TYR A 266 25.35 -6.26 -47.08
N GLY A 267 25.44 -6.05 -48.39
CA GLY A 267 25.63 -7.10 -49.39
C GLY A 267 26.07 -6.49 -50.72
N VAL A 268 26.62 -7.32 -51.60
CA VAL A 268 27.02 -6.90 -52.95
C VAL A 268 26.21 -7.68 -53.96
N VAL A 269 25.51 -6.97 -54.84
CA VAL A 269 24.95 -7.55 -56.06
C VAL A 269 26.01 -7.37 -57.16
N ALA A 270 26.79 -8.41 -57.42
CA ALA A 270 27.87 -8.38 -58.42
C ALA A 270 27.51 -9.22 -59.66
N ASN A 271 28.10 -8.87 -60.81
CA ASN A 271 27.98 -9.61 -62.08
C ASN A 271 26.55 -9.82 -62.59
N VAL A 272 25.69 -8.82 -62.50
CA VAL A 272 24.34 -8.89 -63.11
C VAL A 272 24.47 -8.88 -64.64
N GLN A 273 24.34 -10.04 -65.28
CA GLN A 273 24.38 -10.19 -66.74
C GLN A 273 22.97 -10.35 -67.31
N SER A 274 22.60 -9.56 -68.32
CA SER A 274 21.35 -9.75 -69.06
C SER A 274 21.51 -10.90 -70.07
N GLN A 275 21.07 -12.11 -69.74
CA GLN A 275 20.86 -13.13 -70.77
C GLN A 275 19.47 -12.93 -71.39
N GLN A 276 19.45 -12.56 -72.66
CA GLN A 276 18.27 -12.54 -73.51
C GLN A 276 17.82 -13.99 -73.77
N SER A 277 17.22 -14.66 -72.77
CA SER A 277 16.40 -15.90 -72.88
C SER A 277 16.15 -16.55 -71.51
N ALA A 278 15.88 -15.78 -70.46
CA ALA A 278 15.23 -16.37 -69.29
C ALA A 278 13.72 -16.20 -69.47
N THR A 279 13.00 -17.31 -69.69
CA THR A 279 11.56 -17.38 -69.40
C THR A 279 11.38 -16.73 -68.03
N VAL A 280 10.78 -15.53 -67.97
CA VAL A 280 10.41 -14.89 -66.70
C VAL A 280 9.63 -15.96 -65.95
N PRO A 281 10.13 -16.48 -64.80
CA PRO A 281 9.43 -17.54 -64.11
C PRO A 281 8.06 -17.00 -63.75
N THR A 282 7.03 -17.47 -64.46
CA THR A 282 5.66 -17.17 -64.09
C THR A 282 5.45 -17.69 -62.67
N PRO A 283 4.70 -16.99 -61.81
CA PRO A 283 4.63 -17.22 -60.35
C PRO A 283 4.30 -18.65 -59.86
N ALA A 284 3.99 -19.58 -60.75
CA ALA A 284 3.39 -20.87 -60.43
C ALA A 284 4.38 -22.01 -60.15
N THR A 285 5.68 -21.90 -60.46
CA THR A 285 6.59 -23.09 -60.43
C THR A 285 7.88 -22.95 -59.62
N ASN A 286 8.17 -21.82 -58.98
CA ASN A 286 9.30 -21.70 -58.04
C ASN A 286 8.92 -20.84 -56.82
N PRO A 287 9.32 -21.23 -55.59
CA PRO A 287 8.95 -20.55 -54.36
C PRO A 287 9.75 -19.23 -54.20
N PRO A 288 9.64 -18.50 -53.08
CA PRO A 288 9.36 -17.07 -53.02
C PRO A 288 10.61 -16.23 -53.31
N ASN A 289 10.94 -16.01 -54.60
CA ASN A 289 12.13 -15.23 -54.93
C ASN A 289 11.99 -13.80 -54.40
N VAL A 290 12.87 -13.43 -53.47
CA VAL A 290 12.94 -12.11 -52.81
C VAL A 290 13.29 -11.01 -53.82
N PHE A 291 14.10 -11.36 -54.82
CA PHE A 291 14.44 -10.50 -55.93
C PHE A 291 13.62 -10.90 -57.16
N THR A 292 13.03 -9.92 -57.84
CA THR A 292 12.39 -10.11 -59.14
C THR A 292 12.86 -9.05 -60.11
N SER A 293 13.11 -9.46 -61.35
CA SER A 293 13.39 -8.52 -62.44
C SER A 293 12.16 -8.32 -63.32
N VAL A 294 11.94 -7.10 -63.79
CA VAL A 294 10.94 -6.78 -64.82
C VAL A 294 11.63 -6.08 -65.97
N VAL A 295 11.28 -6.44 -67.20
CA VAL A 295 11.82 -5.80 -68.41
C VAL A 295 11.27 -4.39 -68.51
N ARG A 296 12.15 -3.40 -68.63
CA ARG A 296 11.81 -2.02 -68.96
C ARG A 296 12.25 -1.75 -70.39
N TYR A 297 11.28 -1.54 -71.28
CA TYR A 297 11.55 -1.09 -72.65
C TYR A 297 11.82 0.42 -72.63
N THR A 298 13.08 0.81 -72.58
CA THR A 298 13.49 2.19 -72.85
C THR A 298 13.42 2.43 -74.35
N GLY A 299 12.67 3.45 -74.78
CA GLY A 299 12.17 3.58 -76.15
C GLY A 299 13.20 3.61 -77.29
N ASN A 300 12.76 3.04 -78.41
CA ASN A 300 13.00 3.41 -79.81
C ASN A 300 14.44 3.63 -80.34
N SER A 301 15.30 2.63 -80.17
CA SER A 301 16.41 2.42 -81.11
C SER A 301 16.44 0.96 -81.56
N ALA A 302 16.33 0.74 -82.88
CA ALA A 302 16.56 -0.56 -83.48
C ALA A 302 17.97 -1.05 -83.12
N GLY A 303 18.06 -2.01 -82.18
CA GLY A 303 19.33 -2.57 -81.68
C GLY A 303 19.63 -2.36 -80.18
N GLY A 304 18.76 -1.70 -79.40
CA GLY A 304 18.98 -1.51 -77.96
C GLY A 304 18.71 -2.77 -77.12
N SER A 305 19.66 -3.17 -76.26
CA SER A 305 19.45 -4.21 -75.25
C SER A 305 18.37 -3.79 -74.24
N PRO A 306 17.47 -4.70 -73.81
CA PRO A 306 16.47 -4.38 -72.80
C PRO A 306 17.11 -4.03 -71.45
N ALA A 307 16.58 -3.01 -70.77
CA ALA A 307 16.92 -2.70 -69.38
C ALA A 307 16.05 -3.53 -68.41
N TYR A 308 16.55 -3.79 -67.20
CA TYR A 308 15.83 -4.55 -66.17
C TYR A 308 15.76 -3.77 -64.86
N ASP A 309 14.55 -3.67 -64.31
CA ASP A 309 14.35 -3.18 -62.96
C ASP A 309 14.43 -4.35 -61.99
N LEU A 310 15.20 -4.18 -60.92
CA LEU A 310 15.30 -5.16 -59.84
C LEU A 310 14.42 -4.70 -58.66
N TYR A 311 13.44 -5.52 -58.31
CA TYR A 311 12.60 -5.32 -57.14
C TYR A 311 13.03 -6.27 -56.03
N PHE A 312 13.04 -5.77 -54.81
CA PHE A 312 13.26 -6.54 -53.59
C PHE A 312 11.96 -6.57 -52.77
N ASN A 313 11.53 -7.75 -52.36
CA ASN A 313 10.39 -7.92 -51.47
C ASN A 313 10.66 -9.00 -50.42
N ALA A 314 11.02 -8.55 -49.21
CA ALA A 314 11.33 -9.41 -48.07
C ALA A 314 10.14 -10.27 -47.59
N SER A 315 8.89 -9.78 -47.76
CA SER A 315 7.66 -10.47 -47.31
C SER A 315 7.49 -11.87 -47.88
N ARG A 316 8.22 -12.17 -48.95
CA ARG A 316 8.22 -13.46 -49.63
C ARG A 316 8.91 -14.56 -48.82
N VAL A 317 9.91 -14.24 -48.01
CA VAL A 317 10.69 -15.24 -47.25
C VAL A 317 10.71 -15.00 -45.73
N VAL A 318 10.30 -13.82 -45.27
CA VAL A 318 10.19 -13.48 -43.85
C VAL A 318 8.93 -12.67 -43.58
N PRO A 319 8.32 -12.77 -42.38
CA PRO A 319 7.26 -11.85 -41.98
C PRO A 319 7.75 -10.40 -42.01
N THR A 320 6.93 -9.50 -42.53
CA THR A 320 7.22 -8.06 -42.59
C THR A 320 6.10 -7.26 -41.95
N SER A 321 6.45 -6.13 -41.35
CA SER A 321 5.52 -5.16 -40.75
C SER A 321 6.02 -3.74 -41.05
N ASN A 322 5.15 -2.74 -40.84
CA ASN A 322 5.53 -1.32 -40.88
C ASN A 322 6.46 -0.92 -39.72
N GLU A 323 6.50 -1.71 -38.66
CA GLU A 323 7.35 -1.50 -37.47
C GLU A 323 8.30 -2.69 -37.29
N ASN A 324 9.56 -2.44 -36.93
CA ASN A 324 10.51 -3.50 -36.60
C ASN A 324 10.23 -4.06 -35.20
N ILE A 325 9.44 -5.13 -35.13
CA ILE A 325 8.99 -5.73 -33.87
C ILE A 325 9.42 -7.20 -33.74
N PRO A 326 10.02 -7.60 -32.62
CA PRO A 326 10.09 -9.01 -32.26
C PRO A 326 8.71 -9.50 -31.82
N ILE A 327 8.52 -10.83 -31.78
CA ILE A 327 7.33 -11.44 -31.19
C ILE A 327 7.20 -10.96 -29.74
N ASN A 328 6.00 -10.51 -29.35
CA ASN A 328 5.74 -9.96 -28.03
C ASN A 328 4.28 -10.20 -27.59
N TYR A 329 4.03 -10.07 -26.29
CA TYR A 329 2.70 -9.93 -25.71
C TYR A 329 2.53 -8.52 -25.16
N SER A 330 1.36 -7.92 -25.38
CA SER A 330 1.01 -6.63 -24.78
C SER A 330 0.54 -6.83 -23.34
N VAL A 331 1.06 -5.98 -22.44
CA VAL A 331 0.66 -5.89 -21.03
C VAL A 331 0.55 -4.42 -20.64
N ASN A 332 -0.20 -4.14 -19.59
CA ASN A 332 -0.29 -2.80 -19.04
C ASN A 332 0.91 -2.50 -18.16
N TYR A 333 1.47 -1.30 -18.26
CA TYR A 333 2.49 -0.81 -17.34
C TYR A 333 1.85 0.08 -16.28
N TYR A 334 2.13 -0.24 -15.03
CA TYR A 334 1.64 0.50 -13.88
C TYR A 334 2.78 0.97 -12.99
N ILE A 335 2.71 2.21 -12.51
CA ILE A 335 3.69 2.82 -11.61
C ILE A 335 3.13 2.99 -10.21
N LYS A 336 3.91 2.58 -9.21
CA LYS A 336 3.54 2.64 -7.80
C LYS A 336 3.55 4.09 -7.31
N TYR A 337 2.50 4.50 -6.59
CA TYR A 337 2.44 5.76 -5.85
C TYR A 337 2.23 5.56 -4.35
#